data_AF-A0A951BAX6-F1
#
_entry.id   AF-A0A951BAX6-F1
#
_cell.length_a   1.000
_cell.length_b   1.000
_cell.length_c   1.000
_cell.angle_alpha   90.00
_cell.angle_beta   90.00
_cell.angle_gamma   90.00
#
_symmetry.space_group_name_H-M   'P 1'
#
loop_
_entity.id
_entity.type
_entity.pdbx_description
1 polymer ?
#
loop_
_entity_poly.entity_id
_entity_poly.type
_entity_poly.pdbx_seq_one_letter_code
_entity_poly.pdbx_strand_id
1 'polypeptide(L)'
;MSFSQGGALKRLLLLIGIPLLLLWIAFVAYIDNAMHRPPEQFGQVMKSMPMPAYFLFPFETMWSRARSGSLAPGSQAPDFEVETLDKSQHMQLASLWSDKPVVLVFGSYT
;
A
#
# COMPACT_ATOMS: atom_id res chain seq x y z
N MET A 1 -45.59 30.50 8.83
CA MET A 1 -44.49 29.98 9.68
C MET A 1 -43.57 29.10 8.83
N SER A 2 -42.49 29.64 8.26
CA SER A 2 -41.50 28.83 7.53
C SER A 2 -40.16 29.57 7.43
N PHE A 3 -39.39 29.64 8.52
CA PHE A 3 -38.00 30.14 8.48
C PHE A 3 -37.04 29.42 9.45
N SER A 4 -37.45 28.36 10.15
CA SER A 4 -36.58 27.63 11.10
C SER A 4 -36.09 26.26 10.62
N GLN A 5 -36.25 25.92 9.33
CA GLN A 5 -35.79 24.63 8.79
C GLN A 5 -34.29 24.65 8.43
N GLY A 6 -33.77 25.76 7.90
CA GLY A 6 -32.40 25.84 7.39
C GLY A 6 -31.30 25.79 8.45
N GLY A 7 -31.53 26.35 9.63
CA GLY A 7 -30.53 26.36 10.73
C GLY A 7 -30.42 25.01 11.44
N ALA A 8 -31.55 24.37 11.72
CA ALA A 8 -31.59 23.05 12.36
C ALA A 8 -31.01 21.97 11.43
N LEU A 9 -31.36 22.02 10.13
CA LEU A 9 -30.83 21.08 9.14
C LEU A 9 -29.31 21.25 8.95
N LYS A 10 -28.80 22.49 8.87
CA LYS A 10 -27.34 22.76 8.81
C LYS A 10 -26.61 22.26 10.05
N ARG A 11 -27.17 22.46 11.24
CA ARG A 11 -26.59 22.00 12.51
C ARG A 11 -26.57 20.46 12.59
N LEU A 12 -27.63 19.80 12.12
CA LEU A 12 -27.70 18.34 12.04
C LEU A 12 -26.69 17.78 11.02
N LEU A 13 -26.60 18.39 9.84
CA LEU A 13 -25.61 18.01 8.82
C LEU A 13 -24.18 18.17 9.32
N LEU A 14 -23.88 19.22 10.10
CA LEU A 14 -22.56 19.38 10.72
C LEU A 14 -22.32 18.35 11.83
N LEU A 15 -23.32 18.10 12.67
CA LEU A 15 -23.21 17.14 13.78
C LEU A 15 -23.00 15.70 13.29
N ILE A 16 -23.52 15.33 12.12
CA ILE A 16 -23.37 13.98 11.55
C ILE A 16 -22.21 13.95 10.54
N GLY A 17 -22.08 14.98 9.72
CA GLY A 17 -21.07 15.04 8.66
C GLY A 17 -19.65 15.11 9.20
N ILE A 18 -19.41 15.86 10.28
CA ILE A 18 -18.08 15.96 10.90
C ILE A 18 -17.61 14.60 11.45
N PRO A 19 -18.36 13.89 12.32
CA PRO A 19 -17.90 12.59 12.82
C PRO A 19 -17.79 11.55 11.69
N LEU A 20 -18.66 11.61 10.68
CA LEU A 20 -18.55 10.73 9.51
C LEU A 20 -17.25 10.98 8.74
N LEU A 21 -16.90 12.26 8.51
CA LEU A 21 -15.65 12.64 7.87
C LEU A 21 -14.44 12.19 8.70
N LEU A 22 -14.46 12.41 10.02
CA LEU A 22 -13.39 11.99 10.91
C LEU A 22 -13.22 10.46 10.93
N LEU A 23 -14.33 9.73 10.96
CA LEU A 23 -14.32 8.27 10.89
C LEU A 23 -13.76 7.78 9.55
N TRP A 24 -14.11 8.45 8.45
CA TRP A 24 -13.55 8.16 7.14
C TRP A 24 -12.04 8.41 7.09
N ILE A 25 -11.57 9.56 7.58
CA ILE A 25 -10.12 9.88 7.65
C ILE A 25 -9.38 8.86 8.53
N ALA A 26 -9.93 8.53 9.69
CA ALA A 26 -9.34 7.55 10.60
C ALA A 26 -9.25 6.16 9.94
N PHE A 27 -10.27 5.76 9.19
CA PHE A 27 -10.27 4.52 8.44
C PHE A 27 -9.21 4.54 7.32
N VAL A 28 -9.10 5.63 6.55
CA VAL A 28 -8.04 5.80 5.53
C VAL A 28 -6.66 5.67 6.14
N ALA A 29 -6.41 6.36 7.26
CA ALA A 29 -5.13 6.31 7.96
C ALA A 29 -4.83 4.91 8.51
N TYR A 30 -5.84 4.18 8.97
CA TYR A 30 -5.69 2.79 9.39
C TYR A 30 -5.25 1.88 8.24
N ILE A 31 -5.89 2.02 7.07
CA ILE A 31 -5.52 1.25 5.87
C ILE A 31 -4.12 1.63 5.39
N ASP A 32 -3.79 2.91 5.36
CA ASP A 32 -2.45 3.39 5.00
C ASP A 32 -1.38 2.78 5.92
N ASN A 33 -1.61 2.78 7.24
CA ASN A 33 -0.70 2.15 8.18
C ASN A 33 -0.60 0.63 7.95
N ALA A 34 -1.71 -0.04 7.66
CA ALA A 34 -1.71 -1.46 7.35
C ALA A 34 -0.92 -1.79 6.08
N MET A 35 -0.90 -0.91 5.08
CA MET A 35 -0.11 -1.11 3.86
C MET A 35 1.40 -1.09 4.12
N HIS A 36 1.89 -0.35 5.11
CA HIS A 36 3.31 -0.31 5.46
C HIS A 36 3.77 -1.55 6.26
N ARG A 37 2.84 -2.41 6.70
CA ARG A 37 3.15 -3.63 7.46
C ARG A 37 3.60 -4.78 6.54
N PRO A 38 4.25 -5.82 7.11
CA PRO A 38 4.63 -7.02 6.37
C PRO A 38 3.46 -7.65 5.60
N PRO A 39 3.72 -8.32 4.46
CA PRO A 39 2.69 -8.88 3.58
C PRO A 39 1.68 -9.78 4.30
N GLU A 40 2.12 -10.54 5.31
CA GLU A 40 1.28 -11.46 6.07
C GLU A 40 0.23 -10.68 6.89
N GLN A 41 0.64 -9.61 7.55
CA GLN A 41 -0.26 -8.77 8.35
C GLN A 41 -1.19 -7.96 7.46
N PHE A 42 -0.67 -7.43 6.36
CA PHE A 42 -1.48 -6.73 5.37
C PHE A 42 -2.55 -7.65 4.77
N GLY A 43 -2.17 -8.87 4.36
CA GLY A 43 -3.09 -9.85 3.80
C GLY A 43 -4.23 -10.23 4.74
N GLN A 44 -3.97 -10.29 6.05
CA GLN A 44 -5.01 -10.53 7.07
C GLN A 44 -6.05 -9.39 7.13
N VAL A 45 -5.59 -8.13 7.06
CA VAL A 45 -6.49 -6.96 7.02
C VAL A 45 -7.31 -6.97 5.74
N MET A 46 -6.66 -7.22 4.60
CA MET A 46 -7.29 -7.24 3.28
C MET A 46 -8.33 -8.33 3.11
N LYS A 47 -8.13 -9.50 3.74
CA LYS A 47 -9.10 -10.60 3.72
C LYS A 47 -10.46 -10.18 4.29
N SER A 48 -10.47 -9.24 5.22
CA SER A 48 -11.70 -8.73 5.85
C SER A 48 -12.28 -7.51 5.13
N MET A 49 -11.65 -7.03 4.04
CA MET A 49 -12.03 -5.79 3.40
C MET A 49 -13.22 -5.99 2.44
N PRO A 50 -14.34 -5.27 2.63
CA PRO A 50 -15.51 -5.41 1.77
C PRO A 50 -15.27 -4.75 0.41
N MET A 51 -15.82 -5.34 -0.66
CA MET A 51 -15.63 -4.86 -2.05
C MET A 51 -15.89 -3.36 -2.28
N PRO A 52 -16.91 -2.72 -1.66
CA PRO A 52 -17.12 -1.28 -1.81
C PRO A 52 -15.96 -0.40 -1.36
N ALA A 53 -15.10 -0.88 -0.45
CA ALA A 53 -13.94 -0.12 0.02
C ALA A 53 -12.98 0.19 -1.15
N TYR A 54 -12.80 -0.72 -2.10
CA TYR A 54 -11.90 -0.49 -3.25
C TYR A 54 -12.34 0.67 -4.15
N PHE A 55 -13.63 1.05 -4.13
CA PHE A 55 -14.13 2.22 -4.88
C PHE A 55 -14.05 3.52 -4.08
N LEU A 56 -13.98 3.43 -2.75
CA LEU A 56 -13.94 4.57 -1.85
C LEU A 56 -12.52 5.12 -1.66
N PHE A 57 -11.48 4.34 -1.99
CA PHE A 57 -10.09 4.70 -1.74
C PHE A 57 -9.22 4.55 -2.99
N PRO A 58 -8.21 5.43 -3.18
CA PRO A 58 -7.22 5.29 -4.23
C PRO A 58 -6.21 4.19 -3.85
N PHE A 59 -6.67 2.94 -3.77
CA PHE A 59 -5.92 1.80 -3.24
C PHE A 59 -4.59 1.60 -3.96
N GLU A 60 -4.58 1.64 -5.30
CA GLU A 60 -3.38 1.52 -6.12
C GLU A 60 -2.35 2.59 -5.77
N THR A 61 -2.78 3.86 -5.69
CA THR A 61 -1.89 4.97 -5.37
C THR A 61 -1.30 4.86 -3.96
N MET A 62 -2.13 4.50 -2.98
CA MET A 62 -1.67 4.30 -1.60
C MET A 62 -0.67 3.15 -1.52
N TRP A 63 -0.97 2.03 -2.20
CA TRP A 63 -0.12 0.85 -2.23
C TRP A 63 1.26 1.13 -2.86
N SER A 64 1.28 1.76 -4.03
CA SER A 64 2.52 2.08 -4.74
C SER A 64 3.40 3.04 -3.94
N ARG A 65 2.81 3.95 -3.16
CA ARG A 65 3.55 4.84 -2.25
C ARG A 65 4.05 4.12 -1.02
N ALA A 66 3.19 3.34 -0.36
CA ALA A 66 3.56 2.63 0.87
C ALA A 66 4.66 1.59 0.66
N ARG A 67 4.74 1.00 -0.54
CA ARG A 67 5.75 0.01 -0.93
C ARG A 67 6.77 0.53 -1.94
N SER A 68 6.87 1.84 -2.15
CA SER A 68 7.92 2.38 -3.02
C SER A 68 9.27 2.04 -2.43
N GLY A 69 10.12 1.36 -3.20
CA GLY A 69 11.54 1.20 -2.84
C GLY A 69 12.26 2.55 -2.87
N SER A 70 13.45 2.59 -2.29
CA SER A 70 14.34 3.76 -2.30
C SER A 70 15.33 3.78 -3.47
N LEU A 71 15.24 2.81 -4.38
CA LEU A 71 16.17 2.67 -5.50
C LEU A 71 15.87 3.70 -6.58
N ALA A 72 16.91 4.45 -6.99
CA ALA A 72 16.81 5.46 -8.04
C ALA A 72 17.62 5.05 -9.29
N PRO A 73 17.25 5.50 -10.49
CA PRO A 73 18.07 5.30 -11.68
C PRO A 73 19.51 5.82 -11.47
N GLY A 74 20.51 4.99 -11.80
CA GLY A 74 21.93 5.29 -11.60
C GLY A 74 22.47 4.96 -10.20
N SER A 75 21.61 4.61 -9.23
CA SER A 75 22.07 4.05 -7.96
C SER A 75 22.58 2.61 -8.15
N GLN A 76 23.56 2.20 -7.33
CA GLN A 76 24.06 0.82 -7.34
C GLN A 76 22.93 -0.13 -6.95
N ALA A 77 22.74 -1.20 -7.75
CA ALA A 77 21.78 -2.25 -7.42
C ALA A 77 22.16 -2.93 -6.09
N PRO A 78 21.20 -3.19 -5.18
CA PRO A 78 21.46 -3.88 -3.93
C PRO A 78 22.03 -5.28 -4.18
N ASP A 79 23.07 -5.65 -3.42
CA ASP A 79 23.60 -7.01 -3.42
C ASP A 79 22.93 -7.84 -2.31
N PHE A 80 22.59 -9.07 -2.64
CA PHE A 80 22.07 -10.05 -1.69
C PHE A 80 22.37 -11.46 -2.19
N GLU A 81 22.50 -12.37 -1.25
CA GLU A 81 22.73 -13.78 -1.53
C GLU A 81 21.43 -14.43 -1.99
N VAL A 82 21.48 -15.11 -3.13
CA VAL A 82 20.36 -15.86 -3.69
C VAL A 82 20.76 -17.32 -3.85
N GLU A 83 19.78 -18.21 -3.73
CA GLU A 83 19.93 -19.62 -4.02
C GLU A 83 19.49 -19.91 -5.45
N THR A 84 20.24 -20.77 -6.15
CA THR A 84 19.84 -21.25 -7.47
C THR A 84 18.58 -22.12 -7.40
N LEU A 85 17.83 -22.22 -8.50
CA LEU A 85 16.57 -22.96 -8.53
C LEU A 85 16.74 -24.44 -8.13
N ASP A 86 17.86 -25.05 -8.50
CA ASP A 86 18.23 -26.42 -8.18
C ASP A 86 18.81 -26.59 -6.78
N LYS A 87 18.89 -25.52 -5.97
CA LYS A 87 19.39 -25.52 -4.59
C LYS A 87 20.83 -26.00 -4.43
N SER A 88 21.59 -25.98 -5.51
CA SER A 88 22.96 -26.49 -5.52
C SER A 88 23.95 -25.44 -5.04
N GLN A 89 23.63 -24.15 -5.19
CA GLN A 89 24.54 -23.05 -4.93
C GLN A 89 23.84 -21.83 -4.35
N HIS A 90 24.54 -21.18 -3.41
CA HIS A 90 24.28 -19.79 -3.06
C HIS A 90 25.24 -18.90 -3.84
N MET A 91 24.74 -17.78 -4.36
CA MET A 91 25.55 -16.83 -5.10
C MET A 91 25.16 -15.39 -4.74
N GLN A 92 26.15 -14.51 -4.72
CA GLN A 92 25.92 -13.08 -4.64
C GLN A 92 25.36 -12.58 -5.96
N LEU A 93 24.19 -11.93 -5.90
CA LEU A 93 23.52 -11.45 -7.10
C LEU A 93 24.40 -10.45 -7.88
N ALA A 94 25.23 -9.67 -7.18
CA ALA A 94 26.14 -8.72 -7.81
C ALA A 94 27.16 -9.32 -8.77
N SER A 95 27.50 -10.60 -8.60
CA SER A 95 28.38 -11.31 -9.54
C SER A 95 27.83 -11.36 -10.97
N LEU A 96 26.50 -11.27 -11.14
CA LEU A 96 25.85 -11.37 -12.45
C LEU A 96 26.07 -10.13 -13.32
N TRP A 97 26.24 -8.96 -12.71
CA TRP A 97 26.38 -7.68 -13.42
C TRP A 97 27.76 -7.05 -13.32
N SER A 98 28.74 -7.75 -12.75
CA SER A 98 30.14 -7.30 -12.74
C SER A 98 30.72 -7.16 -14.14
N ASP A 99 30.36 -8.07 -15.04
CA ASP A 99 31.01 -8.17 -16.37
C ASP A 99 30.12 -7.68 -17.53
N LYS A 100 28.79 -7.67 -17.34
CA LYS A 100 27.84 -7.33 -18.40
C LYS A 100 26.54 -6.75 -17.83
N PRO A 101 25.81 -5.92 -18.59
CA PRO A 101 24.47 -5.49 -18.21
C PRO A 101 23.52 -6.69 -18.09
N VAL A 102 22.65 -6.66 -17.08
CA VAL A 102 21.64 -7.70 -16.84
C VAL A 102 20.26 -7.07 -16.59
N VAL A 103 19.22 -7.87 -16.83
CA VAL A 103 17.85 -7.55 -16.43
C VAL A 103 17.45 -8.53 -15.33
N LEU A 104 17.07 -8.00 -14.18
CA LEU A 104 16.56 -8.78 -13.05
C LEU A 104 15.03 -8.74 -13.07
N VAL A 105 14.40 -9.92 -13.07
CA VAL A 105 12.95 -10.06 -13.01
C VAL A 105 12.58 -10.77 -11.72
N PHE A 106 11.87 -10.09 -10.83
CA PHE A 106 11.38 -10.64 -9.57
C PHE A 106 9.93 -11.10 -9.73
N GLY A 107 9.65 -12.31 -9.25
CA GLY A 107 8.30 -12.88 -9.26
C GLY A 107 8.21 -14.11 -8.38
N SER A 108 6.99 -14.60 -8.18
CA SER A 108 6.71 -15.85 -7.46
C SER A 108 5.87 -16.77 -8.34
N TYR A 109 6.08 -18.08 -8.23
CA TYR A 109 5.11 -19.06 -8.69
C TYR A 109 4.07 -19.23 -7.58
N THR A 110 2.99 -18.44 -7.66
CA THR A 110 1.81 -18.50 -6.80
C THR A 110 0.57 -18.22 -7.61
#